data_AF-A0A748HDM8-F1
#
_entry.id   AF-A0A748HDM8-F1
#
_cell.length_a   1.000
_cell.length_b   1.000
_cell.length_c   1.000
_cell.angle_alpha   90.00
_cell.angle_beta   90.00
_cell.angle_gamma   90.00
#
_symmetry.space_group_name_H-M   'P 1'
#
loop_
_entity.id
_entity.type
_entity.pdbx_description
1 polymer ?
#
loop_
_entity_poly.entity_id
_entity_poly.type
_entity_poly.pdbx_seq_one_letter_code
_entity_poly.pdbx_strand_id
1 'polypeptide(L)'
;MKTKTPDHRKASSRPNTKPRRHPHHSSTIFKTPVVEFNPQLKTVKVFSDGSCLKNPGGPGGYGVVYQYRGEERELSDGFYSTTNNRMEMMGALMALECLKHPCNVILHTDSQYLKNGMTLWLKGWKRNGWVTSEKKPVKNVDLWKRLDVVASRHNVRWQWVKGHNGHRENEICDRLAKLAAYSAADTPQKRDSGFLTQNNK
;
A
#
# COMPACT_ATOMS: atom_id res chain seq x y z
N MET A 1 -24.20 -91.51 -30.49
CA MET A 1 -22.82 -91.28 -30.95
C MET A 1 -22.10 -90.41 -29.91
N LYS A 2 -20.96 -90.90 -29.39
CA LYS A 2 -19.69 -90.22 -29.01
C LYS A 2 -19.74 -88.75 -28.51
N THR A 3 -19.03 -88.22 -27.50
CA THR A 3 -17.91 -88.63 -26.61
C THR A 3 -17.48 -87.40 -25.78
N LYS A 4 -17.33 -87.54 -24.46
CA LYS A 4 -16.14 -87.22 -23.62
C LYS A 4 -15.29 -85.91 -23.81
N THR A 5 -15.26 -85.09 -22.72
CA THR A 5 -14.10 -84.44 -22.01
C THR A 5 -13.18 -83.40 -22.71
N PRO A 6 -12.29 -82.65 -21.99
CA PRO A 6 -12.45 -81.86 -20.74
C PRO A 6 -11.64 -80.51 -20.70
N ASP A 7 -11.73 -79.82 -19.56
CA ASP A 7 -10.74 -78.99 -18.82
C ASP A 7 -10.03 -77.77 -19.45
N HIS A 8 -10.03 -76.65 -18.73
CA HIS A 8 -8.82 -75.84 -18.48
C HIS A 8 -9.04 -74.82 -17.33
N ARG A 9 -8.35 -75.09 -16.21
CA ARG A 9 -8.03 -74.11 -15.16
C ARG A 9 -7.33 -72.86 -15.72
N LYS A 10 -7.67 -71.68 -15.19
CA LYS A 10 -6.70 -70.59 -14.98
C LYS A 10 -6.95 -69.88 -13.65
N ALA A 11 -5.92 -69.91 -12.80
CA ALA A 11 -5.72 -69.02 -11.68
C ALA A 11 -5.00 -67.75 -12.17
N SER A 12 -5.39 -66.57 -11.67
CA SER A 12 -4.55 -65.35 -11.59
C SER A 12 -5.34 -64.27 -10.86
N SER A 13 -5.06 -64.03 -9.57
CA SER A 13 -4.15 -62.99 -9.05
C SER A 13 -4.89 -61.71 -8.65
N ARG A 14 -4.92 -61.46 -7.33
CA ARG A 14 -5.34 -60.20 -6.71
C ARG A 14 -4.42 -59.05 -7.16
N PRO A 15 -4.93 -57.86 -7.48
CA PRO A 15 -4.11 -56.65 -7.44
C PRO A 15 -4.11 -56.10 -6.02
N ASN A 16 -2.91 -56.07 -5.45
CA ASN A 16 -2.54 -55.41 -4.21
C ASN A 16 -2.65 -53.88 -4.39
N THR A 17 -3.69 -53.25 -3.84
CA THR A 17 -3.83 -51.78 -3.85
C THR A 17 -2.94 -51.17 -2.77
N LYS A 18 -1.78 -50.63 -3.18
CA LYS A 18 -0.94 -49.79 -2.30
C LYS A 18 -1.74 -48.56 -1.84
N PRO A 19 -1.65 -48.15 -0.56
CA PRO A 19 -2.32 -46.95 -0.09
C PRO A 19 -1.68 -45.71 -0.73
N ARG A 20 -2.53 -44.86 -1.31
CA ARG A 20 -2.18 -43.60 -1.97
C ARG A 20 -1.60 -42.65 -0.92
N ARG A 21 -0.29 -42.37 -0.97
CA ARG A 21 0.31 -41.30 -0.16
C ARG A 21 -0.12 -39.95 -0.74
N HIS A 22 -0.91 -39.20 0.02
CA HIS A 22 -1.16 -37.79 -0.28
C HIS A 22 0.12 -36.98 -0.02
N PRO A 23 0.55 -36.12 -0.94
CA PRO A 23 1.67 -35.24 -0.68
C PRO A 23 1.25 -34.22 0.37
N HIS A 24 1.98 -34.17 1.49
CA HIS A 24 1.90 -33.05 2.41
C HIS A 24 2.36 -31.81 1.66
N HIS A 25 1.41 -30.94 1.30
CA HIS A 25 1.72 -29.57 0.92
C HIS A 25 2.34 -28.90 2.15
N SER A 26 3.66 -28.84 2.20
CA SER A 26 4.36 -27.92 3.08
C SER A 26 3.96 -26.51 2.64
N SER A 27 3.00 -25.92 3.34
CA SER A 27 2.66 -24.52 3.19
C SER A 27 3.83 -23.74 3.77
N THR A 28 4.84 -23.45 2.94
CA THR A 28 5.83 -22.44 3.25
C THR A 28 5.08 -21.12 3.39
N ILE A 29 4.76 -20.77 4.64
CA ILE A 29 4.20 -19.47 5.00
C ILE A 29 5.26 -18.45 4.59
N PHE A 30 5.03 -17.77 3.47
CA PHE A 30 5.76 -16.55 3.14
C PHE A 30 5.42 -15.52 4.22
N LYS A 31 6.13 -15.56 5.36
CA LYS A 31 6.09 -14.48 6.33
C LYS A 31 6.57 -13.25 5.57
N THR A 32 5.63 -12.36 5.22
CA THR A 32 5.98 -11.01 4.78
C THR A 32 7.00 -10.50 5.79
N PRO A 33 8.17 -9.99 5.37
CA PRO A 33 9.15 -9.49 6.33
C PRO A 33 8.46 -8.42 7.15
N VAL A 34 8.13 -8.76 8.39
CA VAL A 34 7.61 -7.79 9.35
C VAL A 34 8.83 -6.95 9.65
N VAL A 35 8.78 -5.66 9.32
CA VAL A 35 9.79 -4.71 9.77
C VAL A 35 9.82 -4.83 11.30
N GLU A 36 10.87 -5.46 11.83
CA GLU A 36 11.05 -5.57 13.27
C GLU A 36 11.38 -4.16 13.77
N PHE A 37 10.54 -3.70 14.69
CA PHE A 37 10.69 -2.38 15.26
C PHE A 37 11.88 -2.35 16.19
N ASN A 38 12.70 -1.31 16.02
CA ASN A 38 13.85 -1.06 16.87
C ASN A 38 13.32 -0.64 18.26
N PRO A 39 13.57 -1.40 19.34
CA PRO A 39 12.98 -1.12 20.65
C PRO A 39 13.50 0.18 21.28
N GLN A 40 14.61 0.74 20.79
CA GLN A 40 15.16 2.02 21.23
C GLN A 40 14.48 3.23 20.57
N LEU A 41 13.70 3.03 19.50
CA LEU A 41 12.99 4.11 18.81
C LEU A 41 11.57 4.32 19.35
N LYS A 42 11.10 5.57 19.28
CA LYS A 42 9.71 5.91 19.54
C LYS A 42 8.80 5.24 18.52
N THR A 43 7.69 4.66 18.97
CA THR A 43 6.67 4.08 18.09
C THR A 43 5.50 5.04 17.96
N VAL A 44 5.20 5.46 16.74
CA VAL A 44 4.11 6.39 16.41
C VAL A 44 3.15 5.69 15.46
N LYS A 45 1.86 5.78 15.74
CA LYS A 45 0.83 5.42 14.75
C LYS A 45 0.47 6.66 13.95
N VAL A 46 0.35 6.48 12.66
CA VAL A 46 0.02 7.53 11.70
C VAL A 46 -1.12 7.02 10.86
N PHE A 47 -2.12 7.85 10.64
CA PHE A 47 -3.21 7.63 9.71
C PHE A 47 -3.16 8.74 8.69
N SER A 48 -3.34 8.42 7.42
CA SER A 48 -3.32 9.41 6.36
C SER A 48 -4.31 9.08 5.25
N ASP A 49 -4.97 10.11 4.75
CA ASP A 49 -5.88 10.05 3.62
C ASP A 49 -5.72 11.29 2.73
N GLY A 50 -6.22 11.21 1.49
CA GLY A 50 -6.21 12.27 0.51
C GLY A 50 -7.52 12.34 -0.26
N SER A 51 -7.98 13.56 -0.52
CA SER A 51 -9.20 13.82 -1.27
C SER A 51 -8.94 14.82 -2.40
N CYS A 52 -9.69 14.69 -3.48
CA CYS A 52 -9.70 15.65 -4.57
C CYS A 52 -11.14 15.87 -5.05
N LEU A 53 -11.61 17.11 -5.00
CA LEU A 53 -13.01 17.46 -5.31
C LEU A 53 -13.38 17.20 -6.77
N LYS A 54 -12.39 17.33 -7.67
CA LYS A 54 -12.50 16.94 -9.08
C LYS A 54 -11.21 16.25 -9.51
N ASN A 55 -11.29 14.97 -9.81
CA ASN A 55 -10.13 14.15 -10.13
C ASN A 55 -10.05 13.84 -11.64
N PRO A 56 -9.02 14.27 -12.38
CA PRO A 56 -7.90 15.13 -11.98
C PRO A 56 -8.20 16.64 -12.13
N GLY A 57 -7.28 17.47 -11.62
CA GLY A 57 -7.18 18.90 -11.94
C GLY A 57 -8.03 19.82 -11.07
N GLY A 58 -8.74 19.28 -10.07
CA GLY A 58 -9.46 20.07 -9.08
C GLY A 58 -8.67 20.32 -7.80
N PRO A 59 -9.23 21.13 -6.89
CA PRO A 59 -8.72 21.30 -5.55
C PRO A 59 -8.67 19.96 -4.82
N GLY A 60 -7.57 19.70 -4.15
CA GLY A 60 -7.38 18.51 -3.35
C GLY A 60 -6.68 18.84 -2.04
N GLY A 61 -6.80 17.95 -1.07
CA GLY A 61 -6.19 18.10 0.24
C GLY A 61 -5.84 16.75 0.82
N TYR A 62 -4.94 16.77 1.80
CA TYR A 62 -4.59 15.59 2.58
C TYR A 62 -4.89 15.83 4.06
N GLY A 63 -5.16 14.75 4.78
CA GLY A 63 -5.39 14.75 6.22
C GLY A 63 -4.55 13.69 6.89
N VAL A 64 -3.97 14.00 8.04
CA VAL A 64 -3.10 13.13 8.81
C VAL A 64 -3.47 13.20 10.28
N VAL A 65 -3.54 12.03 10.93
CA VAL A 65 -3.68 11.91 12.38
C VAL A 65 -2.47 11.14 12.91
N TYR A 66 -1.82 11.69 13.92
CA TYR A 66 -0.75 11.05 14.69
C TYR A 66 -1.31 10.58 16.03
N GLN A 67 -0.90 9.40 16.46
CA GLN A 67 -1.13 8.89 17.81
C GLN A 67 0.20 8.50 18.46
N TYR A 68 0.51 9.12 19.59
CA TYR A 68 1.70 8.83 20.37
C TYR A 68 1.44 9.01 21.86
N ARG A 69 1.69 7.97 22.67
CA ARG A 69 1.53 7.98 24.14
C ARG A 69 0.15 8.47 24.63
N GLY A 70 -0.91 8.13 23.89
CA GLY A 70 -2.29 8.54 24.22
C GLY A 70 -2.66 9.95 23.76
N GLU A 71 -1.74 10.70 23.16
CA GLU A 71 -2.04 11.99 22.53
C GLU A 71 -2.34 11.82 21.04
N GLU A 72 -3.29 12.63 20.55
CA GLU A 72 -3.61 12.78 19.14
C GLU A 72 -3.18 14.15 18.62
N ARG A 73 -2.65 14.18 17.39
CA ARG A 73 -2.37 15.42 16.67
C ARG A 73 -2.83 15.31 15.24
N GLU A 74 -3.37 16.40 14.71
CA GLU A 74 -3.90 16.47 13.36
C GLU A 74 -3.01 17.39 12.50
N LEU A 75 -2.91 17.06 11.21
CA LEU A 75 -2.25 17.87 10.19
C LEU A 75 -3.07 17.77 8.90
N SER A 76 -3.29 18.90 8.24
CA SER A 76 -3.93 18.92 6.93
C SER A 76 -3.47 20.12 6.12
N ASP A 77 -3.55 20.01 4.80
CA ASP A 77 -3.22 21.08 3.88
C ASP A 77 -3.84 20.82 2.50
N GLY A 78 -4.02 21.89 1.73
CA GLY A 78 -4.74 21.87 0.45
C GLY A 78 -3.93 22.43 -0.72
N PHE A 79 -4.25 21.97 -1.92
CA PHE A 79 -3.65 22.38 -3.19
C PHE A 79 -4.74 22.67 -4.20
N TYR A 80 -4.56 23.73 -4.99
CA TYR A 80 -5.59 24.21 -5.92
C TYR A 80 -5.90 23.24 -7.08
N SER A 81 -4.91 22.48 -7.54
CA SER A 81 -5.06 21.58 -8.69
C SER A 81 -4.16 20.37 -8.55
N THR A 82 -4.75 19.19 -8.36
CA THR A 82 -4.03 17.93 -8.14
C THR A 82 -4.90 16.70 -8.49
N THR A 83 -4.59 15.51 -7.95
CA THR A 83 -5.36 14.27 -8.09
C THR A 83 -5.52 13.58 -6.75
N ASN A 84 -6.47 12.64 -6.64
CA ASN A 84 -6.67 11.85 -5.42
C ASN A 84 -5.38 11.12 -5.01
N ASN A 85 -4.79 10.35 -5.93
CA ASN A 85 -3.57 9.57 -5.66
C ASN A 85 -2.41 10.45 -5.17
N ARG A 86 -2.26 11.65 -5.72
CA ARG A 86 -1.21 12.57 -5.27
C ARG A 86 -1.46 13.08 -3.87
N MET A 87 -2.71 13.33 -3.48
CA MET A 87 -3.05 13.71 -2.11
C MET A 87 -2.89 12.57 -1.12
N GLU A 88 -3.27 11.33 -1.48
CA GLU A 88 -3.00 10.15 -0.66
C GLU A 88 -1.49 10.01 -0.40
N MET A 89 -0.66 10.16 -1.44
CA MET A 89 0.79 10.14 -1.33
C MET A 89 1.34 11.31 -0.50
N MET A 90 0.79 12.51 -0.69
CA MET A 90 1.22 13.72 0.02
C MET A 90 0.93 13.61 1.51
N GLY A 91 -0.23 13.06 1.90
CA GLY A 91 -0.58 12.81 3.30
C GLY A 91 0.48 11.96 4.00
N ALA A 92 0.84 10.81 3.41
CA ALA A 92 1.89 9.96 3.96
C ALA A 92 3.29 10.58 3.92
N LEU A 93 3.61 11.34 2.86
CA LEU A 93 4.88 12.06 2.75
C LEU A 93 5.04 13.07 3.88
N MET A 94 4.05 13.95 4.04
CA MET A 94 4.05 14.99 5.06
C MET A 94 4.00 14.37 6.46
N ALA A 95 3.29 13.24 6.62
CA ALA A 95 3.27 12.52 7.87
C ALA A 95 4.66 12.07 8.35
N LEU A 96 5.49 11.59 7.41
CA LEU A 96 6.85 11.16 7.71
C LEU A 96 7.81 12.36 7.83
N GLU A 97 7.68 13.38 6.96
CA GLU A 97 8.54 14.57 6.99
C GLU A 97 8.46 15.35 8.30
N CYS A 98 7.27 15.42 8.92
CA CYS A 98 7.09 16.13 10.19
C CYS A 98 7.72 15.43 11.41
N LEU A 99 8.10 14.15 11.30
CA LEU A 99 8.77 13.43 12.38
C LEU A 99 10.24 13.90 12.48
N LYS A 100 10.54 14.61 13.57
CA LYS A 100 11.87 15.23 13.78
C LYS A 100 13.02 14.24 13.98
N HIS A 101 12.72 13.01 14.37
CA HIS A 101 13.70 11.97 14.68
C HIS A 101 13.30 10.63 14.06
N PRO A 102 14.26 9.71 13.83
CA PRO A 102 13.96 8.33 13.46
C PRO A 102 12.95 7.70 14.43
N CYS A 103 11.96 7.00 13.88
CA CYS A 103 10.86 6.41 14.63
C CYS A 103 10.52 5.04 14.04
N ASN A 104 9.90 4.19 14.84
CA ASN A 104 9.07 3.12 14.30
C ASN A 104 7.70 3.71 13.97
N VAL A 105 7.24 3.53 12.74
CA VAL A 105 5.99 4.14 12.27
C VAL A 105 5.06 3.04 11.80
N ILE A 106 3.86 2.99 12.36
CA ILE A 106 2.77 2.20 11.79
C ILE A 106 1.89 3.17 10.99
N LEU A 107 2.00 3.12 9.67
CA LEU A 107 1.28 4.04 8.78
C LEU A 107 0.07 3.33 8.19
N HIS A 108 -1.10 3.79 8.59
CA HIS A 108 -2.41 3.35 8.12
C HIS A 108 -2.88 4.23 6.96
N THR A 109 -3.29 3.58 5.87
CA THR A 109 -3.88 4.25 4.70
C THR A 109 -4.84 3.28 4.03
N ASP A 110 -5.91 3.78 3.43
CA ASP A 110 -6.79 3.00 2.56
C ASP A 110 -6.36 3.03 1.08
N SER A 111 -5.35 3.83 0.75
CA SER A 111 -4.73 3.86 -0.57
C SER A 111 -3.93 2.58 -0.83
N GLN A 112 -4.51 1.69 -1.62
CA GLN A 112 -3.78 0.54 -2.17
C GLN A 112 -2.65 1.00 -3.09
N TYR A 113 -2.83 2.12 -3.80
CA TYR A 113 -1.80 2.67 -4.69
C TYR A 113 -0.54 3.04 -3.91
N LEU A 114 -0.70 3.77 -2.80
CA LEU A 114 0.40 4.13 -1.92
C LEU A 114 1.05 2.90 -1.28
N LYS A 115 0.24 2.05 -0.62
CA LYS A 115 0.74 0.87 0.09
C LYS A 115 1.48 -0.08 -0.86
N ASN A 116 0.92 -0.39 -2.03
CA ASN A 116 1.57 -1.31 -2.98
C ASN A 116 2.77 -0.66 -3.64
N GLY A 117 2.74 0.65 -3.90
CA GLY A 117 3.90 1.37 -4.41
C GLY A 117 5.08 1.28 -3.44
N MET A 118 4.88 1.59 -2.16
CA MET A 118 5.94 1.52 -1.15
C MET A 118 6.43 0.09 -0.88
N THR A 119 5.56 -0.91 -0.94
CA THR A 119 5.92 -2.28 -0.52
C THR A 119 6.31 -3.23 -1.65
N LEU A 120 5.81 -3.01 -2.87
CA LEU A 120 5.98 -3.95 -3.99
C LEU A 120 6.73 -3.33 -5.17
N TRP A 121 6.41 -2.10 -5.55
CA TRP A 121 6.88 -1.53 -6.82
C TRP A 121 8.16 -0.70 -6.69
N LEU A 122 8.34 0.01 -5.56
CA LEU A 122 9.42 0.97 -5.34
C LEU A 122 10.81 0.42 -5.67
N LYS A 123 11.11 -0.80 -5.18
CA LYS A 123 12.41 -1.46 -5.42
C LYS A 123 12.65 -1.71 -6.91
N GLY A 124 11.62 -2.13 -7.64
CA GLY A 124 11.68 -2.35 -9.08
C GLY A 124 11.89 -1.03 -9.84
N TRP A 125 11.14 0.01 -9.49
CA TRP A 125 11.29 1.34 -10.10
C TRP A 125 12.67 1.93 -9.87
N LYS A 126 13.22 1.85 -8.65
CA LYS A 126 14.59 2.32 -8.35
C LYS A 126 15.63 1.60 -9.20
N ARG A 127 15.56 0.27 -9.27
CA ARG A 127 16.48 -0.54 -10.09
C ARG A 127 16.39 -0.17 -11.57
N ASN A 128 15.19 0.13 -12.06
CA ASN A 128 14.96 0.48 -13.45
C ASN A 128 15.10 1.99 -13.72
N GLY A 129 15.72 2.77 -12.84
CA GLY A 129 15.95 4.21 -13.08
C GLY A 129 14.67 5.06 -13.14
N TRP A 130 13.60 4.62 -12.48
CA TRP A 130 12.28 5.27 -12.43
C TRP A 130 11.57 5.36 -13.79
N VAL A 131 11.82 4.40 -14.68
CA VAL A 131 11.07 4.23 -15.93
C VAL A 131 10.23 2.96 -15.95
N THR A 132 9.11 3.01 -16.66
CA THR A 132 8.23 1.86 -16.91
C THR A 132 8.76 1.00 -18.05
N SER A 133 8.15 -0.17 -18.27
CA SER A 133 8.44 -1.04 -19.43
C SER A 133 8.23 -0.33 -20.78
N GLU A 134 7.33 0.65 -20.82
CA GLU A 134 7.09 1.51 -22.00
C GLU A 134 8.13 2.63 -22.18
N LYS A 135 9.23 2.61 -21.39
CA LYS A 135 10.28 3.65 -21.39
C LYS A 135 9.78 5.06 -21.04
N LYS A 136 8.62 5.17 -20.37
CA LYS A 136 8.11 6.43 -19.85
C LYS A 136 8.49 6.59 -18.37
N PRO A 137 8.63 7.81 -17.85
CA PRO A 137 8.78 8.03 -16.42
C PRO A 137 7.61 7.41 -15.64
N VAL A 138 7.89 6.85 -14.46
CA VAL A 138 6.84 6.39 -13.55
C VAL A 138 5.94 7.56 -13.17
N LYS A 139 4.61 7.37 -13.20
CA LYS A 139 3.63 8.39 -12.80
C LYS A 139 3.89 8.82 -11.35
N ASN A 140 3.82 10.13 -11.07
CA ASN A 140 4.11 10.70 -9.74
C ASN A 140 5.53 10.41 -9.21
N VAL A 141 6.51 10.19 -10.10
CA VAL A 141 7.92 9.89 -9.73
C VAL A 141 8.52 10.91 -8.76
N ASP A 142 8.09 12.17 -8.85
CA ASP A 142 8.51 13.25 -7.96
C ASP A 142 8.16 12.95 -6.49
N LEU A 143 6.91 12.54 -6.22
CA LEU A 143 6.47 12.17 -4.87
C LEU A 143 7.07 10.84 -4.43
N TRP A 144 7.18 9.86 -5.33
CA TRP A 144 7.80 8.57 -4.98
C TRP A 144 9.25 8.70 -4.54
N LYS A 145 10.04 9.54 -5.23
CA LYS A 145 11.43 9.80 -4.85
C LYS A 145 11.52 10.46 -3.48
N ARG A 146 10.65 11.43 -3.18
CA ARG A 146 10.58 12.06 -1.85
C ARG A 146 10.15 11.07 -0.77
N LEU A 147 9.11 10.28 -1.02
CA LEU A 147 8.63 9.24 -0.12
C LEU A 147 9.72 8.21 0.22
N ASP A 148 10.48 7.74 -0.78
CA ASP A 148 11.60 6.82 -0.59
C ASP A 148 12.65 7.40 0.37
N VAL A 149 13.05 8.66 0.17
CA VAL A 149 14.02 9.35 1.03
C VAL A 149 13.49 9.48 2.45
N VAL A 150 12.27 9.98 2.64
CA VAL A 150 11.77 10.25 4.00
C VAL A 150 11.45 8.96 4.74
N ALA A 151 10.87 7.96 4.06
CA ALA A 151 10.56 6.67 4.65
C ALA A 151 11.83 5.93 5.08
N SER A 152 12.95 6.09 4.35
CA SER A 152 14.23 5.46 4.72
C SER A 152 14.82 5.95 6.05
N ARG A 153 14.35 7.09 6.57
CA ARG A 153 14.76 7.62 7.88
C ARG A 153 14.05 6.95 9.06
N HIS A 154 13.04 6.12 8.78
CA HIS A 154 12.17 5.50 9.78
C HIS A 154 12.03 3.99 9.53
N ASN A 155 11.62 3.24 10.56
CA ASN A 155 11.17 1.87 10.40
C ASN A 155 9.68 1.87 10.13
N VAL A 156 9.28 1.98 8.86
CA VAL A 156 7.87 2.12 8.47
C VAL A 156 7.22 0.77 8.19
N ARG A 157 6.13 0.49 8.90
CA ARG A 157 5.20 -0.60 8.62
C ARG A 157 3.93 -0.03 7.99
N TRP A 158 3.72 -0.36 6.72
CA TRP A 158 2.53 0.04 5.97
C TRP A 158 1.36 -0.90 6.28
N GLN A 159 0.25 -0.33 6.75
CA GLN A 159 -0.99 -1.05 7.01
C GLN A 159 -2.08 -0.52 6.09
N TRP A 160 -2.58 -1.40 5.22
CA TRP A 160 -3.76 -1.08 4.45
C TRP A 160 -5.00 -1.32 5.30
N VAL A 161 -5.88 -0.33 5.36
CA VAL A 161 -7.20 -0.45 5.96
C VAL A 161 -8.26 -0.34 4.87
N LYS A 162 -9.41 -0.96 5.06
CA LYS A 162 -10.50 -0.82 4.10
C LYS A 162 -11.16 0.55 4.31
N GLY A 163 -11.23 1.36 3.25
CA GLY A 163 -11.93 2.65 3.28
C GLY A 163 -13.41 2.49 3.67
N HIS A 164 -13.95 3.53 4.33
CA HIS A 164 -15.36 3.64 4.75
C HIS A 164 -15.89 2.55 5.69
N ASN A 165 -15.02 1.90 6.48
CA ASN A 165 -15.42 0.79 7.36
C ASN A 165 -15.32 1.11 8.86
N GLY A 166 -15.58 2.35 9.29
CA GLY A 166 -15.71 2.69 10.72
C GLY A 166 -14.40 2.88 11.48
N HIS A 167 -13.27 3.08 10.79
CA HIS A 167 -12.01 3.45 11.45
C HIS A 167 -12.04 4.94 11.76
N ARG A 168 -12.29 5.29 13.03
CA ARG A 168 -12.41 6.67 13.53
C ARG A 168 -11.29 7.57 13.00
N GLU A 169 -10.04 7.12 13.04
CA GLU A 169 -8.90 7.93 12.61
C GLU A 169 -8.88 8.18 11.09
N ASN A 170 -9.27 7.19 10.29
CA ASN A 170 -9.41 7.37 8.85
C ASN A 170 -10.56 8.31 8.49
N GLU A 171 -11.68 8.26 9.23
CA GLU A 171 -12.79 9.21 9.03
C GLU A 171 -12.38 10.64 9.39
N ILE A 172 -11.55 10.82 10.41
CA ILE A 172 -10.93 12.11 10.72
C ILE A 172 -10.03 12.56 9.57
N CYS A 173 -9.17 11.67 9.04
CA CYS A 173 -8.31 11.99 7.90
C CYS A 173 -9.11 12.39 6.64
N ASP A 174 -10.15 11.65 6.27
CA ASP A 174 -11.04 11.95 5.13
C ASP A 174 -11.69 13.34 5.30
N ARG A 175 -12.22 13.62 6.50
CA ARG A 175 -12.81 14.92 6.83
C ARG A 175 -11.77 16.05 6.70
N LEU A 176 -10.59 15.87 7.27
CA LEU A 176 -9.50 16.84 7.20
C LEU A 176 -9.07 17.09 5.75
N ALA A 177 -8.91 16.04 4.95
CA ALA A 177 -8.56 16.12 3.55
C ALA A 177 -9.60 16.90 2.73
N LYS A 178 -10.89 16.62 2.94
CA LYS A 178 -12.00 17.33 2.29
C LYS A 178 -12.05 18.79 2.68
N LEU A 179 -11.96 19.12 3.98
CA LEU A 179 -11.95 20.51 4.45
C LEU A 179 -10.79 21.31 3.85
N ALA A 180 -9.61 20.70 3.79
CA ALA A 180 -8.44 21.33 3.17
C ALA A 180 -8.62 21.53 1.65
N ALA A 181 -9.24 20.56 0.96
CA ALA A 181 -9.55 20.68 -0.46
C ALA A 181 -10.55 21.82 -0.75
N TYR A 182 -11.61 21.96 0.05
CA TYR A 182 -12.55 23.08 -0.06
C TYR A 182 -11.87 24.41 0.24
N SER A 183 -11.07 24.48 1.30
CA SER A 183 -10.32 25.71 1.64
C SER A 183 -9.38 26.16 0.51
N ALA A 184 -8.75 25.20 -0.19
CA ALA A 184 -7.90 25.47 -1.34
C ALA A 184 -8.68 25.90 -2.61
N ALA A 185 -9.97 25.55 -2.70
CA ALA A 185 -10.85 26.06 -3.74
C ALA A 185 -11.13 27.56 -3.53
N ASP A 186 -11.34 27.97 -2.28
CA ASP A 186 -11.63 29.37 -1.91
C ASP A 186 -10.39 30.26 -1.90
N THR A 187 -9.22 29.71 -1.53
CA THR A 187 -7.94 30.44 -1.43
C THR A 187 -6.78 29.67 -2.08
N PRO A 188 -6.57 29.84 -3.41
CA PRO A 188 -5.62 29.02 -4.17
C PRO A 188 -4.16 29.50 -4.00
N GLN A 189 -3.58 29.25 -2.83
CA GLN A 189 -2.22 29.70 -2.51
C GLN A 189 -1.14 28.68 -2.88
N LYS A 190 -1.43 27.37 -2.74
CA LYS A 190 -0.45 26.28 -2.92
C LYS A 190 -0.65 25.53 -4.23
N ARG A 191 0.47 25.31 -4.92
CA ARG A 191 0.54 24.60 -6.19
C ARG A 191 1.20 23.25 -6.03
N ASP A 192 0.62 22.23 -6.63
CA ASP A 192 1.24 20.92 -6.77
C ASP A 192 2.13 20.92 -8.02
N SER A 193 3.37 21.39 -7.88
CA SER A 193 4.30 21.57 -9.01
C SER A 193 4.52 20.28 -9.79
N GLY A 194 4.60 19.13 -9.12
CA GLY A 194 4.79 17.85 -9.79
C GLY A 194 3.59 17.43 -10.65
N PHE A 195 2.37 17.74 -10.20
CA PHE A 195 1.16 17.58 -11.01
C PHE A 195 1.18 18.51 -12.22
N LEU A 196 1.48 19.79 -12.02
CA LEU A 196 1.47 20.79 -13.08
C LEU A 196 2.51 20.49 -14.18
N THR A 197 3.73 20.09 -13.81
CA THR A 197 4.77 19.73 -14.78
C THR A 197 4.42 18.48 -15.60
N GLN A 198 3.69 17.52 -15.02
CA GLN A 198 3.28 16.30 -15.72
C GLN A 198 2.11 16.51 -16.69
N ASN A 199 1.28 17.55 -16.48
CA ASN A 199 0.08 17.81 -17.28
C ASN A 199 0.19 19.02 -18.22
N ASN A 200 1.28 19.79 -18.16
CA ASN A 200 1.58 20.87 -19.12
C ASN A 200 2.37 20.36 -20.36
N LYS A 201 2.17 19.08 -20.74
CA LYS A 201 2.78 18.47 -21.93
C LYS A 201 1.70 17.99 -22.89
#